data_AF-A0A1L6JF92-F1
#
_entry.id   AF-A0A1L6JF92-F1
#
_cell.length_a   1.000
_cell.length_b   1.000
_cell.length_c   1.000
_cell.angle_alpha   90.00
_cell.angle_beta   90.00
_cell.angle_gamma   90.00
#
_symmetry.space_group_name_H-M   'P 1'
#
loop_
_entity.id
_entity.type
_entity.pdbx_description
1 polymer ?
#
loop_
_entity_poly.entity_id
_entity_poly.type
_entity_poly.pdbx_seq_one_letter_code
_entity_poly.pdbx_strand_id
1 'polypeptide(L)' 'MTDPTDPDDTAVRAQKARETCPFLTTKQTAFHLGLAPSTLKGMRAEGRGPVCRLHGRAWYYHIDDIEAWSKARRKGGDHD' A
#
# COMPACT_ATOMS: atom_id res chain seq x y z
N MET A 1 -16.15 -2.53 -36.52
CA MET A 1 -14.69 -2.58 -36.35
C MET A 1 -14.31 -1.36 -35.53
N THR A 2 -14.42 -1.46 -34.21
CA THR A 2 -14.10 -0.39 -33.27
C THR A 2 -12.75 -0.74 -32.66
N ASP A 3 -11.77 0.09 -32.95
CA ASP A 3 -10.37 -0.07 -32.60
C ASP A 3 -10.16 0.05 -31.07
N PRO A 4 -9.36 -0.82 -30.41
CA PRO A 4 -9.28 -0.89 -28.95
C PRO A 4 -8.41 0.17 -28.25
N THR A 5 -8.12 1.31 -28.88
CA THR A 5 -7.21 2.33 -28.31
C THR A 5 -7.89 3.67 -28.09
N ASP A 6 -8.95 3.71 -27.28
CA ASP A 6 -9.49 4.97 -26.78
C ASP A 6 -8.87 5.33 -25.40
N PRO A 7 -8.18 6.48 -25.26
CA PRO A 7 -7.51 6.88 -24.03
C PRO A 7 -8.48 7.13 -22.87
N ASP A 8 -9.75 7.47 -23.13
CA ASP A 8 -10.77 7.65 -22.08
C ASP A 8 -11.06 6.33 -21.36
N ASP A 9 -11.06 5.22 -22.10
CA ASP A 9 -11.26 3.88 -21.57
C ASP A 9 -10.11 3.46 -20.63
N THR A 10 -8.88 3.88 -20.96
CA THR A 10 -7.70 3.65 -20.13
C THR A 10 -7.72 4.51 -18.86
N ALA A 11 -8.10 5.79 -18.98
CA ALA A 11 -8.22 6.69 -17.84
C ALA A 11 -9.30 6.23 -16.85
N VAL A 12 -10.47 5.81 -17.35
CA VAL A 12 -11.57 5.26 -16.52
C VAL A 12 -11.16 3.95 -15.85
N ARG A 13 -10.48 3.04 -16.56
CA ARG A 13 -9.95 1.80 -15.96
C ARG A 13 -8.89 2.10 -14.89
N ALA A 14 -8.01 3.08 -15.13
CA ALA A 14 -7.02 3.51 -14.15
C ALA A 14 -7.67 4.16 -12.91
N GLN A 15 -8.73 4.95 -13.08
CA GLN A 15 -9.52 5.53 -11.99
C GLN A 15 -10.18 4.44 -11.15
N LYS A 16 -10.91 3.51 -11.78
CA LYS A 16 -11.54 2.36 -11.10
C LYS A 16 -10.52 1.48 -10.41
N ALA A 17 -9.40 1.20 -11.08
CA ALA A 17 -8.30 0.48 -10.46
C ALA A 17 -7.82 1.22 -9.20
N ARG A 18 -7.61 2.54 -9.22
CA ARG A 18 -7.22 3.29 -8.01
C ARG A 18 -8.22 3.19 -6.87
N GLU A 19 -9.52 3.08 -7.15
CA GLU A 19 -10.59 2.93 -6.16
C GLU A 19 -10.64 1.53 -5.55
N THR A 20 -10.38 0.49 -6.35
CA THR A 20 -10.43 -0.91 -5.91
C THR A 20 -9.06 -1.55 -5.66
N CYS A 21 -7.96 -0.86 -5.96
CA CYS A 21 -6.62 -1.41 -5.86
C CYS A 21 -6.22 -1.53 -4.40
N PRO A 22 -5.92 -2.74 -3.90
CA PRO A 22 -5.52 -2.94 -2.51
C PRO A 22 -4.08 -2.49 -2.24
N PHE A 23 -3.40 -1.89 -3.23
CA PHE A 23 -2.00 -1.49 -3.16
C PHE A 23 -1.84 -0.01 -2.84
N LEU A 24 -1.30 0.27 -1.67
CA LEU A 24 -0.97 1.61 -1.21
C LEU A 24 0.50 1.94 -1.48
N THR A 25 0.75 3.17 -1.89
CA THR A 25 2.13 3.71 -1.99
C THR A 25 2.76 3.84 -0.60
N THR A 26 4.08 4.06 -0.56
CA THR A 26 4.81 4.36 0.69
C THR A 26 4.18 5.52 1.47
N LYS A 27 3.74 6.58 0.79
CA LYS A 27 3.12 7.75 1.45
C LYS A 27 1.75 7.41 2.04
N GLN A 28 0.90 6.73 1.27
CA GLN A 28 -0.43 6.30 1.74
C GLN A 28 -0.32 5.31 2.90
N THR A 29 0.62 4.37 2.83
CA THR A 29 0.88 3.40 3.90
C THR A 29 1.35 4.09 5.17
N ALA A 30 2.28 5.04 5.04
CA ALA A 30 2.77 5.82 6.17
C ALA A 30 1.63 6.62 6.83
N PHE A 31 0.77 7.26 6.02
CA PHE A 31 -0.41 7.95 6.50
C PHE A 31 -1.39 6.99 7.21
N HIS A 32 -1.67 5.83 6.61
CA HIS A 32 -2.55 4.81 7.19
C HIS A 32 -2.06 4.31 8.55
N LEU A 33 -0.74 4.17 8.72
CA LEU A 33 -0.13 3.73 9.98
C LEU A 33 0.16 4.86 10.98
N GLY A 34 -0.07 6.13 10.60
CA GLY A 34 0.31 7.29 11.43
C GLY A 34 1.83 7.48 11.58
N LEU A 35 2.62 7.04 10.59
CA LEU A 35 4.08 7.10 10.59
C LEU A 35 4.61 8.11 9.58
N ALA A 36 5.85 8.56 9.77
CA ALA A 36 6.56 9.31 8.74
C ALA A 36 7.00 8.37 7.59
N PRO A 37 6.96 8.83 6.31
CA PRO A 37 7.44 8.02 5.18
C PRO A 37 8.91 7.61 5.28
N SER A 38 9.75 8.46 5.90
CA SER A 38 11.17 8.16 6.18
C SER A 38 11.32 6.98 7.14
N THR A 39 10.49 6.91 8.18
CA THR A 39 10.42 5.77 9.10
C THR A 39 10.07 4.49 8.37
N LEU A 40 9.06 4.53 7.48
CA LEU A 40 8.67 3.36 6.69
C LEU A 40 9.80 2.89 5.75
N LYS A 41 10.57 3.83 5.19
CA LYS A 41 11.76 3.52 4.37
C LYS A 41 12.86 2.87 5.21
N GLY A 42 13.13 3.37 6.42
CA GLY A 42 14.08 2.76 7.35
C GLY A 42 13.66 1.35 7.76
N MET A 43 12.39 1.18 8.17
CA MET A 43 11.82 -0.12 8.51
C MET A 43 11.94 -1.13 7.35
N ARG A 44 11.80 -0.67 6.11
CA ARG A 44 11.99 -1.53 4.93
C ARG A 44 13.44 -1.98 4.79
N ALA A 45 14.40 -1.07 4.93
CA ALA A 45 15.82 -1.41 4.85
C ALA A 45 16.25 -2.40 5.96
N GLU A 46 15.64 -2.28 7.15
CA GLU A 46 15.87 -3.19 8.28
C GLU A 46 15.06 -4.50 8.21
N GLY A 47 14.13 -4.64 7.25
CA GLY A 47 13.23 -5.80 7.19
C GLY A 47 12.19 -5.87 8.33
N ARG A 48 11.90 -4.74 8.97
CA ARG A 48 11.00 -4.62 10.14
C ARG A 48 9.65 -3.98 9.80
N GLY A 49 9.39 -3.63 8.55
CA GLY A 49 8.14 -3.00 8.11
C GLY A 49 7.07 -4.00 7.65
N PRO A 50 5.88 -3.51 7.28
CA PRO A 50 4.90 -4.31 6.54
C PRO A 50 5.49 -4.78 5.20
N VAL A 51 4.98 -5.89 4.68
CA VAL A 51 5.47 -6.49 3.43
C VAL A 51 5.30 -5.49 2.29
N CYS A 52 6.38 -5.24 1.56
CA CYS A 52 6.39 -4.33 0.43
C CYS A 52 6.78 -5.06 -0.86
N ARG A 53 6.20 -4.62 -1.97
CA ARG A 53 6.49 -5.12 -3.31
C ARG A 53 6.99 -3.97 -4.19
N LEU A 54 7.98 -4.26 -5.02
CA LEU A 54 8.48 -3.30 -5.99
C LEU A 54 7.63 -3.40 -7.27
N HIS A 55 6.81 -2.38 -7.55
CA HIS A 55 6.12 -2.28 -8.84
C HIS A 55 6.82 -1.17 -9.65
N GLY A 56 7.65 -1.58 -10.60
CA GLY A 56 8.47 -0.69 -11.40
C GLY A 56 9.46 0.11 -10.53
N ARG A 57 9.29 1.43 -10.47
CA ARG A 57 10.19 2.33 -9.73
C ARG A 57 9.73 2.61 -8.29
N ALA A 58 8.51 2.22 -7.93
CA ALA A 58 7.91 2.56 -6.65
C ALA A 58 7.56 1.32 -5.82
N TRP A 59 7.57 1.52 -4.50
CA TRP A 59 7.22 0.47 -3.54
C TRP A 59 5.77 0.61 -3.12
N TYR A 60 5.06 -0.51 -3.24
CA TYR A 60 3.65 -0.65 -2.91
C TYR A 60 3.46 -1.68 -1.80
N TYR A 61 2.36 -1.53 -1.08
CA TYR A 61 2.00 -2.31 0.10
C TYR A 61 0.57 -2.77 -0.04
N HIS A 62 0.29 -4.04 0.20
CA HIS A 62 -1.08 -4.52 0.23
C HIS A 62 -1.76 -4.07 1.52
N ILE A 63 -3.03 -3.67 1.48
CA ILE A 63 -3.78 -3.27 2.69
C ILE A 63 -3.78 -4.38 3.75
N ASP A 64 -4.01 -5.64 3.34
CA ASP A 64 -3.98 -6.78 4.26
C ASP A 64 -2.60 -6.98 4.92
N ASP A 65 -1.50 -6.75 4.18
CA ASP A 65 -0.14 -6.88 4.71
C ASP A 65 0.15 -5.76 5.74
N ILE A 66 -0.35 -4.56 5.48
CA ILE A 66 -0.25 -3.42 6.41
C ILE A 66 -1.02 -3.72 7.69
N GLU A 67 -2.26 -4.19 7.57
CA GLU A 67 -3.11 -4.53 8.70
C GLU A 67 -2.55 -5.72 9.51
N ALA A 68 -2.10 -6.77 8.84
CA ALA A 68 -1.51 -7.94 9.48
C ALA A 68 -0.26 -7.55 10.29
N TRP A 69 0.61 -6.73 9.72
CA TRP A 69 1.77 -6.20 10.42
C TRP A 69 1.38 -5.34 11.63
N SER A 70 0.38 -4.46 11.48
CA SER A 70 -0.11 -3.61 12.57
C SER A 70 -0.71 -4.45 13.71
N LYS A 71 -1.55 -5.43 13.38
CA LYS A 71 -2.17 -6.37 14.33
C LYS A 71 -1.11 -7.18 15.07
N ALA A 72 -0.11 -7.72 14.37
CA ALA A 72 0.98 -8.50 14.97
C ALA A 72 1.85 -7.69 15.95
N ARG A 73 1.84 -6.35 15.86
CA ARG A 73 2.60 -5.45 16.72
C ARG A 73 1.80 -4.83 17.85
N ARG A 74 0.50 -5.13 17.94
CA ARG A 74 -0.32 -4.72 19.07
C ARG A 74 0.31 -5.25 20.37
N LYS A 75 0.64 -4.36 21.29
CA LYS A 75 1.05 -4.68 22.66
C LYS A 75 0.04 -4.04 23.61
N GLY A 76 -0.51 -4.84 24.53
CA GLY A 76 -1.59 -4.44 25.43
C GLY A 76 -2.98 -4.78 24.88
N GLY A 77 -3.79 -5.44 25.71
CA GLY A 77 -5.11 -5.97 25.35
C GLY A 77 -5.62 -7.08 26.29
N ASP A 78 -4.74 -7.69 27.08
CA ASP A 78 -5.11 -8.45 28.27
C ASP A 78 -5.41 -7.44 29.39
N HIS A 79 -6.62 -6.92 29.41
CA HIS A 79 -7.22 -6.46 30.66
C HIS A 79 -8.31 -7.48 30.96
N ASP A 80 -7.97 -8.43 31.84
CA ASP A 80 -8.90 -9.32 32.53
C ASP A 80 -9.94 -8.50 33.32
#